data_AF-A0A5C8S2D0-F1
#
_entry.id   AF-A0A5C8S2D0-F1
#
_cell.length_a   1.000
_cell.length_b   1.000
_cell.length_c   1.000
_cell.angle_alpha   90.00
_cell.angle_beta   90.00
_cell.angle_gamma   90.00
#
_symmetry.space_group_name_H-M   'P 1'
#
loop_
_entity.id
_entity.type
_entity.pdbx_description
1 polymer ?
#
loop_
_entity_poly.entity_id
_entity_poly.type
_entity_poly.pdbx_seq_one_letter_code
_entity_poly.pdbx_strand_id
1 'polypeptide(L)' 'MQELWKPEIISVRPGTGNWIEVKAPWDLPEGSQSLMGTRLVHEDQEREVHAWQTDQTAPIAKGEPVKINLKPRK' A
#
# COMPACT_ATOMS: atom_id res chain seq x y z
N MET A 1 -4.61 -19.95 5.93
CA MET A 1 -5.09 -18.92 4.99
C MET A 1 -4.30 -17.65 5.28
N GLN A 2 -3.60 -17.07 4.30
CA GLN A 2 -3.09 -15.71 4.48
C GLN A 2 -4.26 -14.76 4.27
N GLU A 3 -4.62 -13.98 5.29
CA GLU A 3 -5.70 -13.00 5.20
C GLU A 3 -5.29 -11.87 4.26
N LEU A 4 -6.12 -11.60 3.25
CA LEU A 4 -5.91 -10.47 2.36
C LEU A 4 -6.11 -9.17 3.14
N TRP A 5 -5.11 -8.30 3.07
CA TRP A 5 -5.20 -6.98 3.71
C TRP A 5 -6.26 -6.13 3.00
N LYS A 6 -7.18 -5.54 3.75
CA LYS A 6 -8.11 -4.52 3.24
C LYS A 6 -7.59 -3.14 3.63
N PRO A 7 -6.80 -2.46 2.78
CA PRO A 7 -6.31 -1.12 3.07
C PRO A 7 -7.48 -0.15 3.21
N GLU A 8 -7.37 0.74 4.19
CA GLU A 8 -8.20 1.93 4.22
C GLU A 8 -7.60 2.96 3.27
N ILE A 9 -8.31 3.25 2.19
CA ILE A 9 -7.84 4.13 1.12
C ILE A 9 -8.11 5.57 1.52
N ILE A 10 -7.04 6.35 1.58
CA ILE A 10 -7.08 7.77 1.90
C ILE A 10 -7.33 8.56 0.61
N SER A 11 -6.59 8.23 -0.45
CA SER A 11 -6.69 8.92 -1.74
C SER A 11 -6.28 8.02 -2.90
N VAL A 12 -6.89 8.22 -4.06
CA VAL A 12 -6.53 7.57 -5.32
C VAL A 12 -6.14 8.68 -6.29
N ARG A 13 -4.94 8.63 -6.87
CA ARG A 13 -4.51 9.62 -7.86
C ARG A 13 -4.82 9.15 -9.28
N PRO A 14 -5.88 9.66 -9.94
CA PRO A 14 -6.14 9.33 -11.33
C PRO A 14 -5.04 9.89 -12.22
N GLY A 15 -4.41 9.03 -13.04
CA GLY A 15 -3.46 9.43 -14.09
C GLY A 15 -1.98 9.12 -13.82
N THR A 16 -1.58 8.72 -12.61
CA THR A 16 -0.16 8.45 -12.28
C THR A 16 0.24 6.97 -12.31
N GLY A 17 -0.55 6.10 -12.96
CA GLY A 17 -0.43 4.66 -12.75
C GLY A 17 -1.07 4.26 -11.41
N ASN A 18 -1.12 2.97 -11.09
CA ASN A 18 -1.90 2.41 -9.97
C ASN A 18 -1.39 2.79 -8.54
N TRP A 19 -0.90 4.01 -8.36
CA TRP A 19 -0.54 4.58 -7.07
C TRP A 19 -1.79 5.01 -6.32
N ILE A 20 -1.96 4.45 -5.12
CA ILE A 20 -3.00 4.80 -4.16
C ILE A 20 -2.34 5.13 -2.82
N GLU A 21 -2.95 6.03 -2.09
CA GLU A 21 -2.54 6.37 -0.72
C GLU A 21 -3.46 5.65 0.25
N VAL A 22 -2.87 4.91 1.17
CA VAL A 22 -3.57 4.03 2.12
C VAL A 22 -2.99 4.21 3.51
N LYS A 23 -3.74 3.79 4.52
CA LYS A 23 -3.20 3.67 5.89
C LYS A 23 -2.27 2.48 6.01
N ALA A 24 -1.12 2.66 6.64
CA ALA A 24 -0.17 1.58 6.90
C ALA A 24 -0.83 0.45 7.71
N PRO A 25 -0.72 -0.82 7.28
CA PRO A 25 -1.41 -1.94 7.95
C PRO A 25 -0.80 -2.32 9.29
N TRP A 26 0.50 -2.07 9.45
CA TRP A 26 1.33 -2.28 10.62
C TRP A 26 2.45 -1.24 10.63
N ASP A 27 3.21 -1.16 11.72
CA ASP A 27 4.34 -0.26 11.82
C ASP A 27 5.43 -0.65 10.80
N LEU A 28 5.76 0.27 9.90
CA LEU A 28 6.77 0.09 8.87
C LEU A 28 8.08 0.71 9.35
N PRO A 29 9.13 -0.10 9.59
CA PRO A 29 10.44 0.43 9.91
C PRO A 29 10.97 1.35 8.79
N GLU A 30 11.84 2.28 9.16
CA GLU A 30 12.58 3.09 8.19
C GLU A 30 13.30 2.20 7.18
N GLY A 31 13.17 2.52 5.89
CA GLY A 31 13.80 1.78 4.80
C GLY A 31 13.23 0.36 4.57
N SER A 32 12.12 0.00 5.22
CA SER A 32 11.53 -1.32 5.06
C SER A 32 11.06 -1.59 3.63
N GLN A 33 11.01 -2.86 3.23
CA GLN A 33 10.34 -3.31 2.01
C GLN A 33 9.12 -4.19 2.32
N SER A 34 8.66 -4.23 3.58
CA SER A 34 7.61 -5.16 4.05
C SER A 34 6.30 -5.09 3.27
N LEU A 35 5.97 -3.95 2.66
CA LEU A 35 4.77 -3.82 1.85
C LEU A 35 4.91 -4.46 0.45
N MET A 36 6.12 -4.63 -0.08
CA MET A 36 6.33 -5.22 -1.41
C MET A 36 5.86 -6.68 -1.44
N GLY A 37 5.05 -7.05 -2.44
CA GLY A 37 4.46 -8.38 -2.55
C GLY A 37 3.29 -8.64 -1.59
N THR A 38 2.91 -7.65 -0.77
CA THR A 38 1.72 -7.76 0.08
C THR A 38 0.48 -7.80 -0.82
N ARG A 39 -0.39 -8.78 -0.57
CA ARG A 39 -1.67 -8.92 -1.26
C ARG A 39 -2.76 -8.21 -0.48
N LEU A 40 -3.59 -7.49 -1.22
CA LEU A 40 -4.66 -6.68 -0.67
C LEU A 40 -5.92 -6.72 -1.51
N VAL A 41 -7.04 -6.35 -0.92
CA VAL A 41 -8.30 -6.17 -1.66
C VAL A 41 -8.50 -4.69 -1.97
N HIS A 42 -8.62 -4.36 -3.24
CA HIS A 42 -8.95 -3.02 -3.71
C HIS A 42 -10.02 -3.13 -4.82
N GLU A 43 -11.14 -2.40 -4.67
CA GLU A 43 -12.30 -2.47 -5.56
C GLU A 43 -12.84 -3.91 -5.71
N ASP A 44 -13.00 -4.62 -4.59
CA ASP A 44 -13.46 -6.02 -4.54
C ASP A 44 -12.59 -7.02 -5.32
N GLN A 45 -11.33 -6.65 -5.60
CA GLN A 45 -10.37 -7.51 -6.28
C GLN A 45 -9.08 -7.67 -5.50
N GLU A 46 -8.51 -8.87 -5.58
CA GLU A 46 -7.15 -9.14 -5.09
C GLU A 46 -6.14 -8.40 -5.97
N ARG A 47 -5.28 -7.61 -5.33
CA ARG A 47 -4.19 -6.85 -5.91
C ARG A 47 -2.92 -7.14 -5.13
N GLU A 48 -1.78 -6.88 -5.76
CA GLU A 48 -0.48 -7.03 -5.14
C GLU A 48 0.27 -5.71 -5.20
N VAL A 49 0.90 -5.34 -4.08
CA VAL A 49 1.77 -4.17 -4.00
C VAL A 49 3.05 -4.45 -4.78
N HIS A 50 3.26 -3.67 -5.84
CA HIS A 50 4.46 -3.73 -6.66
C HIS A 50 5.59 -2.86 -6.09
N ALA A 51 5.25 -1.67 -5.62
CA ALA A 51 6.18 -0.70 -5.04
C ALA A 51 5.44 0.12 -3.98
N TRP A 52 6.18 0.79 -3.11
CA TRP A 52 5.60 1.73 -2.16
C TRP A 52 6.57 2.88 -1.88
N GLN A 53 6.02 4.01 -1.45
CA GLN A 53 6.73 5.25 -1.17
C GLN A 53 6.10 5.95 0.03
N THR A 54 6.93 6.70 0.74
CA THR A 54 6.52 7.58 1.83
C THR A 54 7.22 8.91 1.67
N ASP A 55 6.55 9.99 2.06
CA ASP A 55 7.16 11.30 2.15
C ASP A 55 7.92 11.48 3.48
N GLN A 56 7.79 10.52 4.40
CA GLN A 56 8.42 10.52 5.71
C GLN A 56 9.72 9.71 5.68
N THR A 57 10.81 10.26 6.21
CA THR A 57 12.07 9.54 6.41
C THR A 57 12.06 8.67 7.67
N ALA A 58 11.05 8.80 8.53
CA ALA A 58 10.92 8.09 9.79
C ALA A 58 10.17 6.75 9.63
N PRO A 59 10.25 5.84 10.62
CA PRO A 59 9.33 4.71 10.69
C PRO A 59 7.87 5.19 10.64
N ILE A 60 7.06 4.53 9.82
CA ILE A 60 5.65 4.87 9.62
C ILE A 60 4.83 4.04 10.59
N ALA A 61 4.15 4.69 11.53
CA ALA A 61 3.30 3.99 12.46
C ALA A 61 2.10 3.35 11.75
N LYS A 62 1.55 2.28 12.32
CA LYS A 62 0.30 1.70 11.84
C LYS A 62 -0.79 2.79 11.78
N GLY A 63 -1.51 2.87 10.65
CA GLY A 63 -2.57 3.85 10.44
C GLY A 63 -2.13 5.15 9.75
N GLU A 64 -0.82 5.41 9.67
CA GLU A 64 -0.28 6.59 8.98
C GLU A 64 -0.37 6.45 7.46
N PRO A 65 -0.44 7.57 6.72
CA PRO A 65 -0.54 7.56 5.26
C PRO A 65 0.74 7.04 4.60
N VAL A 66 0.57 6.09 3.67
CA VAL A 66 1.63 5.55 2.82
C VAL A 66 1.13 5.41 1.37
N LYS A 67 1.99 5.69 0.39
CA LYS A 67 1.65 5.53 -1.02
C LYS A 67 2.10 4.16 -1.49
N ILE A 68 1.19 3.37 -2.03
CA ILE A 68 1.48 2.05 -2.61
C ILE A 68 1.13 2.03 -4.09
N ASN A 69 1.94 1.35 -4.87
CA ASN A 69 1.70 1.08 -6.28
C ASN A 69 1.21 -0.36 -6.42
N LEU A 70 0.06 -0.54 -7.05
CA LEU A 70 -0.49 -1.87 -7.32
C LEU A 70 -0.03 -2.37 -8.70
N LYS A 71 0.18 -3.68 -8.83
CA LYS A 71 0.42 -4.28 -10.16
C LYS A 71 -0.74 -3.98 -11.12
N PRO A 72 -0.47 -3.55 -12.37
CA PRO A 72 -1.51 -3.36 -13.38
C PRO A 72 -2.26 -4.67 -13.67
N ARG A 73 -3.55 -4.57 -14.02
CA ARG A 73 -4.33 -5.73 -14.46
C ARG A 73 -3.69 -6.30 -15.74
N LYS A 74 -3.52 -7.61 -15.81
CA LYS A 74 -3.25 -8.31 -17.07
C LYS A 74 -4.54 -8.51 -17.85
#